data_AF-A0A3L6R2Q1-F1
#
_entry.id   AF-A0A3L6R2Q1-F1
#
_cell.length_a   1.000
_cell.length_b   1.000
_cell.length_c   1.000
_cell.angle_alpha   90.00
_cell.angle_beta   90.00
_cell.angle_gamma   90.00
#
_symmetry.space_group_name_H-M   'P 1'
#
loop_
_entity.id
_entity.type
_entity.pdbx_description
1 polymer ?
#
loop_
_entity_poly.entity_id
_entity_poly.type
_entity_poly.pdbx_seq_one_letter_code
_entity_poly.pdbx_strand_id
1 'polypeptide(L)'
;MSSKSAMVPNPSWPADEAIAEDDCWADVELLEKRQLWYNVSKTLAEKSAWEFAEKEGLQLVVLNPGTTLGPFFTPSVNTSLNILLQLLRGQELELDAVYTGCVDVRDVARSAMVLYENPSAQGRHLCLASRERLVDFTAKLADLYPEFPVHR
;
A
#
# COMPACT_ATOMS: atom_id res chain seq x y z
N MET A 1 9.18 8.08 0.72
CA MET A 1 8.16 7.17 0.13
C MET A 1 7.53 6.35 1.25
N SER A 2 6.20 6.34 1.33
CA SER A 2 5.44 5.65 2.37
C SER A 2 4.74 4.40 1.81
N SER A 3 3.46 4.18 2.10
CA SER A 3 2.63 3.05 1.67
C SER A 3 1.14 3.38 1.83
N LYS A 4 0.27 2.79 1.01
CA LYS A 4 -1.18 2.76 1.24
C LYS A 4 -1.53 2.25 2.65
N SER A 5 -0.72 1.39 3.24
CA SER A 5 -0.91 0.88 4.61
C SER A 5 -0.77 1.94 5.71
N ALA A 6 -0.18 3.09 5.41
CA ALA A 6 -0.17 4.25 6.31
C ALA A 6 -1.48 5.05 6.24
N MET A 7 -2.29 4.80 5.20
CA MET A 7 -3.56 5.49 4.98
C MET A 7 -4.76 4.76 5.55
N VAL A 8 -4.71 3.43 5.65
CA VAL A 8 -5.83 2.57 6.07
C VAL A 8 -5.30 1.35 6.86
N PRO A 9 -6.09 0.73 7.74
CA PRO A 9 -7.52 0.97 8.02
C PRO A 9 -7.74 2.02 9.11
N ASN A 10 -8.90 2.66 9.08
CA ASN A 10 -9.41 3.48 10.17
C ASN A 10 -10.90 3.15 10.39
N PRO A 11 -11.27 2.51 11.51
CA PRO A 11 -12.64 2.03 11.74
C PRO A 11 -13.61 3.15 12.09
N SER A 12 -13.10 4.35 12.41
CA SER A 12 -13.95 5.50 12.75
C SER A 12 -14.54 6.19 11.53
N TRP A 13 -14.08 5.84 10.32
CA TRP A 13 -14.55 6.47 9.09
C TRP A 13 -15.89 5.93 8.63
N PRO A 14 -16.80 6.82 8.17
CA PRO A 14 -18.07 6.41 7.60
C PRO A 14 -17.86 5.60 6.31
N ALA A 15 -18.68 4.58 6.12
CA ALA A 15 -18.57 3.64 4.98
C ALA A 15 -18.88 4.29 3.62
N ASP A 16 -19.68 5.35 3.62
CA ASP A 16 -20.26 5.96 2.40
C ASP A 16 -19.68 7.34 2.07
N GLU A 17 -18.60 7.76 2.73
CA GLU A 17 -17.97 9.06 2.47
C GLU A 17 -16.53 8.89 1.97
N ALA A 18 -16.16 9.73 1.00
CA ALA A 18 -14.79 9.83 0.54
C ALA A 18 -13.98 10.65 1.56
N ILE A 19 -12.88 10.09 2.06
CA ILE A 19 -11.93 10.81 2.90
C ILE A 19 -10.86 11.42 1.99
N ALA A 20 -10.52 12.69 2.22
CA ALA A 20 -9.45 13.35 1.49
C ALA A 20 -8.11 12.63 1.72
N GLU A 21 -7.25 12.57 0.70
CA GLU A 21 -5.98 11.81 0.78
C GLU A 21 -5.07 12.30 1.92
N ASP A 22 -5.05 13.60 2.19
CA ASP A 22 -4.25 14.19 3.27
C ASP A 22 -4.75 13.82 4.67
N ASP A 23 -6.05 13.55 4.82
CA ASP A 23 -6.69 13.18 6.09
C ASP A 23 -6.73 11.66 6.32
N CYS A 24 -6.29 10.88 5.32
CA CYS A 24 -6.36 9.43 5.39
C CYS A 24 -5.24 8.83 6.26
N TRP A 25 -5.45 8.61 7.56
CA TRP A 25 -4.47 7.96 8.43
C TRP A 25 -4.96 6.61 8.97
N ALA A 26 -4.06 5.62 8.94
CA ALA A 26 -4.31 4.33 9.57
C ALA A 26 -4.36 4.46 11.11
N ASP A 27 -5.27 3.69 11.71
CA ASP A 27 -5.43 3.56 13.15
C ASP A 27 -4.29 2.70 13.73
N VAL A 28 -3.33 3.35 14.38
CA VAL A 28 -2.13 2.70 14.93
C VAL A 28 -2.50 1.71 16.04
N GLU A 29 -3.43 2.06 16.92
CA GLU A 29 -3.84 1.20 18.04
C GLU A 29 -4.48 -0.10 17.55
N LEU A 30 -5.35 0.00 16.53
CA LEU A 30 -5.93 -1.15 15.87
C LEU A 30 -4.86 -2.02 15.21
N LEU A 31 -3.91 -1.41 14.51
CA LEU A 31 -2.83 -2.12 13.82
C LEU A 31 -1.91 -2.85 14.82
N GLU A 32 -1.58 -2.24 15.95
CA GLU A 32 -0.79 -2.85 17.03
C GLU A 32 -1.54 -4.02 17.67
N LYS A 33 -2.84 -3.85 17.97
CA LYS A 33 -3.71 -4.92 18.49
C LYS A 33 -3.77 -6.12 17.56
N ARG A 34 -3.72 -5.89 16.25
CA ARG A 34 -3.67 -6.93 15.21
C ARG A 34 -2.25 -7.40 14.86
N GLN A 35 -1.23 -6.89 15.54
CA GLN A 35 0.19 -7.20 15.32
C GLN A 35 0.66 -6.94 13.88
N LEU A 36 0.07 -5.95 13.20
CA LEU A 36 0.41 -5.55 11.84
C LEU A 36 1.58 -4.54 11.84
N TRP A 37 2.73 -4.99 12.35
CA TRP A 37 3.89 -4.13 12.63
C TRP A 37 4.46 -3.39 11.41
N TYR A 38 4.33 -3.98 10.20
CA TYR A 38 4.70 -3.28 8.97
C TYR A 38 3.85 -2.01 8.79
N ASN A 39 2.54 -2.11 8.95
CA ASN A 39 1.62 -0.99 8.81
C ASN A 39 1.87 0.06 9.89
N VAL A 40 2.10 -0.37 11.14
CA VAL A 40 2.49 0.52 12.24
C VAL A 40 3.75 1.30 11.88
N SER A 41 4.81 0.59 11.43
CA SER A 41 6.09 1.21 11.09
C SER A 41 5.96 2.23 9.95
N LYS A 42 5.16 1.93 8.93
CA LYS A 42 4.91 2.83 7.81
C LYS A 42 4.13 4.07 8.22
N THR A 43 3.12 3.89 9.06
CA THR A 43 2.29 4.99 9.58
C THR A 43 3.13 5.94 10.44
N LEU A 44 3.87 5.41 11.40
CA LEU A 44 4.69 6.22 12.31
C LEU A 44 5.85 6.90 11.57
N ALA A 45 6.53 6.19 10.66
CA ALA A 45 7.61 6.79 9.87
C ALA A 45 7.13 7.96 8.99
N GLU A 46 5.92 7.86 8.43
CA GLU A 46 5.35 8.94 7.64
C GLU A 46 4.97 10.15 8.51
N LYS A 47 4.34 9.92 9.68
CA LYS A 47 4.04 11.00 10.65
C LYS A 47 5.31 11.73 11.08
N SER A 48 6.34 10.98 11.47
CA SER A 48 7.63 11.57 11.86
C SER A 48 8.32 12.32 10.72
N ALA A 49 8.15 11.88 9.47
CA ALA A 49 8.68 12.61 8.32
C ALA A 49 7.97 13.97 8.13
N TRP A 50 6.64 14.01 8.29
CA TRP A 50 5.88 15.27 8.25
C TRP A 50 6.26 16.23 9.38
N GLU A 51 6.33 15.73 10.62
CA GLU A 51 6.76 16.52 11.78
C GLU A 51 8.18 17.10 11.59
N PHE A 52 9.10 16.29 11.07
CA PHE A 52 10.46 16.75 10.79
C PHE A 52 10.49 17.78 9.66
N ALA A 53 9.75 17.57 8.58
CA ALA A 53 9.70 18.51 7.46
C ALA A 53 9.12 19.87 7.89
N GLU A 54 8.05 19.88 8.67
CA GLU A 54 7.46 21.11 9.23
C GLU A 54 8.47 21.85 10.11
N LYS A 55 9.11 21.13 11.03
CA LYS A 55 10.11 21.69 11.96
C LYS A 55 11.30 22.33 11.23
N GLU A 56 11.78 21.67 10.18
CA GLU A 56 12.98 22.11 9.44
C GLU A 56 12.64 23.01 8.23
N GLY A 57 11.35 23.31 7.99
CA GLY A 57 10.91 24.13 6.86
C GLY A 57 11.14 23.49 5.49
N LEU A 58 11.09 22.17 5.41
CA LEU A 58 11.29 21.40 4.18
C LEU A 58 9.96 21.22 3.44
N GLN A 59 9.97 21.38 2.11
CA GLN A 59 8.86 20.94 1.27
C GLN A 59 8.88 19.41 1.17
N LEU A 60 7.83 18.76 1.68
CA LEU A 60 7.67 17.31 1.64
C LEU A 60 6.50 16.92 0.72
N VAL A 61 6.76 15.92 -0.12
CA VAL A 61 5.75 15.21 -0.92
C VAL A 61 5.87 13.73 -0.61
N VAL A 62 4.73 13.07 -0.37
CA VAL A 62 4.70 11.65 -0.02
C VAL A 62 3.95 10.85 -1.08
N LEU A 63 4.62 9.82 -1.61
CA LEU A 63 3.99 8.80 -2.45
C LEU A 63 3.61 7.59 -1.58
N ASN A 64 2.34 7.18 -1.65
CA ASN A 64 1.75 6.04 -0.95
C ASN A 64 1.34 4.95 -1.96
N PRO A 65 2.28 4.06 -2.37
CA PRO A 65 1.95 2.97 -3.28
C PRO A 65 1.14 1.87 -2.59
N GLY A 66 0.32 1.18 -3.39
CA GLY A 66 -0.33 -0.07 -2.98
C GLY A 66 0.61 -1.29 -3.00
N THR A 67 0.04 -2.45 -3.29
CA THR A 67 0.77 -3.70 -3.50
C THR A 67 1.60 -3.59 -4.78
N THR A 68 2.91 -3.36 -4.63
CA THR A 68 3.82 -3.13 -5.75
C THR A 68 4.31 -4.45 -6.33
N LEU A 69 3.93 -4.72 -7.58
CA LEU A 69 4.28 -5.93 -8.33
C LEU A 69 5.04 -5.56 -9.61
N GLY A 70 5.63 -6.54 -10.30
CA GLY A 70 6.36 -6.33 -11.56
C GLY A 70 7.76 -6.93 -11.55
N PRO A 71 8.63 -6.63 -12.54
CA PRO A 71 9.99 -7.17 -12.55
C PRO A 71 10.82 -6.65 -11.37
N PHE A 72 11.48 -7.55 -10.64
CA PHE A 72 12.29 -7.21 -9.48
C PHE A 72 13.78 -7.33 -9.78
N PHE A 73 14.56 -6.37 -9.27
CA PHE A 73 16.03 -6.37 -9.42
C PHE A 73 16.76 -6.86 -8.17
N THR A 74 16.04 -7.06 -7.06
CA THR A 74 16.63 -7.45 -5.76
C THR A 74 16.39 -8.94 -5.48
N PRO A 75 17.36 -9.64 -4.87
CA PRO A 75 17.18 -11.04 -4.47
C PRO A 75 16.27 -11.20 -3.25
N SER A 76 15.95 -10.13 -2.53
CA SER A 76 15.09 -10.16 -1.35
C SER A 76 13.61 -10.07 -1.70
N VAL A 77 12.80 -10.84 -0.98
CA VAL A 77 11.34 -10.80 -1.03
C VAL A 77 10.86 -9.65 -0.15
N ASN A 78 10.21 -8.65 -0.76
CA ASN A 78 9.53 -7.59 -0.01
C ASN A 78 8.11 -8.01 0.41
N THR A 79 7.43 -7.22 1.22
CA THR A 79 6.07 -7.53 1.72
C THR A 79 5.06 -7.78 0.60
N SER A 80 5.08 -6.99 -0.48
CA SER A 80 4.14 -7.14 -1.61
C SER A 80 4.37 -8.46 -2.35
N LEU A 81 5.64 -8.80 -2.57
CA LEU A 81 6.05 -10.08 -3.12
C LEU A 81 5.69 -11.25 -2.21
N ASN A 82 5.83 -11.09 -0.90
CA ASN A 82 5.49 -12.13 0.05
C ASN A 82 4.00 -12.46 -0.01
N ILE A 83 3.12 -11.47 -0.13
CA ILE A 83 1.68 -11.68 -0.33
C ILE A 83 1.43 -12.51 -1.58
N LEU A 84 2.03 -12.13 -2.72
CA LEU A 84 1.90 -12.89 -3.97
C LEU A 84 2.38 -14.34 -3.80
N LEU A 85 3.53 -14.55 -3.17
CA LEU A 85 4.09 -15.88 -2.93
C LEU A 85 3.22 -16.72 -1.99
N GLN A 86 2.60 -16.12 -0.97
CA GLN A 86 1.67 -16.81 -0.07
C GLN A 86 0.44 -17.31 -0.84
N LEU A 87 -0.14 -16.46 -1.70
CA LEU A 87 -1.27 -16.84 -2.55
C LEU A 87 -0.89 -17.95 -3.53
N LEU A 88 0.26 -17.83 -4.21
CA LEU A 88 0.77 -18.86 -5.13
C LEU A 88 1.09 -20.19 -4.44
N ARG A 89 1.31 -20.19 -3.12
CA ARG A 89 1.54 -21.40 -2.32
C ARG A 89 0.25 -21.99 -1.74
N GLY A 90 -0.92 -21.41 -2.04
CA GLY A 90 -2.18 -21.86 -1.46
C GLY A 90 -2.27 -21.56 0.03
N GLN A 91 -1.81 -20.39 0.46
CA GLN A 91 -2.14 -19.90 1.79
C GLN A 91 -3.42 -19.09 1.73
N GLU A 92 -4.38 -19.43 2.57
CA GLU A 92 -5.54 -18.58 2.82
C GLU A 92 -5.09 -17.38 3.64
N LEU A 93 -5.30 -16.20 3.09
CA LEU A 93 -5.24 -14.96 3.84
C LEU A 93 -6.64 -14.70 4.41
N GLU A 94 -6.76 -13.90 5.46
CA GLU A 94 -8.08 -13.42 5.89
C GLU A 94 -8.56 -12.39 4.84
N LEU A 95 -9.26 -12.87 3.81
CA LEU A 95 -9.41 -12.21 2.50
C LEU A 95 -10.62 -11.25 2.40
N ASP A 96 -11.64 -11.42 3.24
CA ASP A 96 -12.99 -10.92 2.92
C ASP A 96 -13.16 -9.39 2.98
N ALA A 97 -12.30 -8.69 3.72
CA ALA A 97 -12.40 -7.23 3.90
C ALA A 97 -11.15 -6.47 3.41
N VAL A 98 -10.23 -7.12 2.71
CA VAL A 98 -8.98 -6.50 2.25
C VAL A 98 -9.09 -6.11 0.78
N TYR A 99 -9.06 -4.79 0.52
CA TYR A 99 -8.84 -4.29 -0.83
C TYR A 99 -7.34 -4.26 -1.12
N THR A 100 -6.93 -4.99 -2.15
CA THR A 100 -5.61 -4.83 -2.76
C THR A 100 -5.72 -3.78 -3.85
N GLY A 101 -4.90 -2.74 -3.71
CA GLY A 101 -4.64 -1.87 -4.84
C GLY A 101 -3.28 -2.27 -5.39
N CYS A 102 -3.23 -2.85 -6.59
CA CYS A 102 -1.96 -3.23 -7.20
C CYS A 102 -1.40 -2.07 -8.03
N VAL A 103 -0.08 -2.02 -8.13
CA VAL A 103 0.64 -1.07 -9.00
C VAL A 103 1.92 -1.70 -9.53
N ASP A 104 2.26 -1.41 -10.77
CA ASP A 104 3.54 -1.85 -11.34
C ASP A 104 4.69 -1.05 -10.72
N VAL A 105 5.79 -1.73 -10.36
CA VAL A 105 6.99 -1.10 -9.79
C VAL A 105 7.58 -0.01 -10.67
N ARG A 106 7.46 -0.12 -11.99
CA ARG A 106 7.92 0.89 -12.96
C ARG A 106 7.06 2.13 -12.88
N ASP A 107 5.76 1.99 -12.63
CA ASP A 107 4.86 3.13 -12.48
C ASP A 107 5.07 3.82 -11.12
N VAL A 108 5.39 3.07 -10.06
CA VAL A 108 5.83 3.68 -8.78
C VAL A 108 7.08 4.53 -8.99
N ALA A 109 8.08 4.02 -9.72
CA ALA A 109 9.30 4.76 -10.01
C ALA A 109 9.03 6.03 -10.84
N ARG A 110 8.19 5.94 -11.89
CA ARG A 110 7.78 7.09 -12.70
C ARG A 110 7.02 8.11 -11.87
N SER A 111 6.07 7.69 -11.04
CA SER A 111 5.31 8.58 -10.16
C SER A 111 6.22 9.32 -9.19
N ALA A 112 7.22 8.64 -8.61
CA ALA A 112 8.20 9.29 -7.75
C ALA A 112 9.01 10.37 -8.49
N MET A 113 9.41 10.12 -9.74
CA MET A 113 10.08 11.13 -10.57
C MET A 113 9.16 12.31 -10.89
N VAL A 114 7.93 12.05 -11.33
CA VAL A 114 6.96 13.09 -11.68
C VAL A 114 6.68 14.00 -10.48
N LEU A 115 6.53 13.43 -9.28
CA LEU A 115 6.31 14.22 -8.07
C LEU A 115 7.54 15.04 -7.68
N TYR A 116 8.73 14.49 -7.83
CA TYR A 116 9.97 15.21 -7.54
C TYR A 116 10.22 16.36 -8.53
N GLU A 117 9.95 16.15 -9.81
CA GLU A 117 10.19 17.13 -10.88
C GLU A 117 9.12 18.23 -10.95
N ASN A 118 7.95 18.03 -10.33
CA ASN A 118 6.86 19.00 -10.31
C ASN A 118 6.96 19.93 -9.09
N PRO A 119 7.34 21.21 -9.25
CA PRO A 119 7.49 22.13 -8.12
C PRO A 119 6.18 22.42 -7.37
N SER A 120 5.03 22.18 -8.00
CA SER A 120 3.71 22.36 -7.42
C SER A 120 3.17 21.11 -6.73
N ALA A 121 3.90 19.99 -6.75
CA ALA A 121 3.51 18.80 -6.00
C ALA A 121 3.59 19.06 -4.49
N GLN A 122 2.55 18.63 -3.77
CA GLN A 122 2.40 18.83 -2.33
C GLN A 122 1.53 17.73 -1.74
N GLY A 123 1.67 17.49 -0.43
CA GLY A 123 0.83 16.56 0.28
C GLY A 123 1.13 15.11 -0.06
N ARG A 124 0.08 14.29 0.00
CA ARG A 124 0.16 12.83 -0.15
C ARG A 124 -0.48 12.42 -1.47
N HIS A 125 0.07 11.37 -2.08
CA HIS A 125 -0.39 10.85 -3.37
C HIS A 125 -0.56 9.34 -3.31
N LEU A 126 -1.79 8.86 -3.47
CA LEU A 126 -2.09 7.45 -3.61
C LEU A 126 -1.68 6.94 -5.00
N CYS A 127 -0.82 5.91 -5.04
CA CYS A 127 -0.33 5.34 -6.30
C CYS A 127 -0.86 3.92 -6.51
N LEU A 128 -1.97 3.82 -7.25
CA LEU A 128 -2.71 2.59 -7.53
C LEU A 128 -3.08 2.51 -9.01
N ALA A 129 -2.93 1.34 -9.62
CA ALA A 129 -3.42 1.09 -10.99
C ALA A 129 -4.86 0.54 -10.98
N SER A 130 -5.23 -0.19 -9.92
CA SER A 130 -6.58 -0.74 -9.76
C SER A 130 -6.99 -0.77 -8.28
N ARG A 131 -8.30 -0.80 -8.02
CA ARG A 131 -8.89 -1.10 -6.72
C ARG A 131 -9.62 -2.43 -6.85
N GLU A 132 -9.04 -3.48 -6.31
CA GLU A 132 -9.60 -4.83 -6.42
C GLU A 132 -9.75 -5.44 -5.04
N ARG A 133 -10.78 -6.26 -4.82
CA ARG A 133 -10.83 -7.05 -3.60
C ARG A 133 -9.76 -8.13 -3.71
N LEU A 134 -9.11 -8.46 -2.60
CA LEU A 134 -8.06 -9.46 -2.62
C LEU A 134 -8.59 -10.83 -3.09
N VAL A 135 -9.86 -11.16 -2.79
CA VAL A 135 -10.53 -12.35 -3.34
C VAL A 135 -10.60 -12.37 -4.88
N ASP A 136 -10.93 -11.24 -5.50
CA ASP A 136 -11.03 -11.15 -6.97
C ASP A 136 -9.64 -11.25 -7.61
N PHE A 137 -8.64 -10.67 -6.96
CA PHE A 137 -7.24 -10.79 -7.36
C PHE A 137 -6.76 -12.25 -7.26
N THR A 138 -7.07 -12.94 -6.16
CA THR A 138 -6.72 -14.36 -5.97
C THR A 138 -7.39 -15.25 -7.02
N ALA A 139 -8.67 -15.02 -7.34
CA ALA A 139 -9.37 -15.75 -8.40
C ALA A 139 -8.69 -15.57 -9.77
N LYS A 140 -8.38 -14.31 -10.14
CA LYS A 140 -7.61 -14.02 -11.37
C LYS A 140 -6.25 -14.70 -11.38
N LEU A 141 -5.56 -14.74 -10.23
CA LEU A 141 -4.27 -15.41 -10.11
C LEU A 141 -4.40 -16.92 -10.34
N ALA A 142 -5.46 -17.55 -9.81
CA ALA A 142 -5.75 -18.97 -10.03
C ALA A 142 -6.07 -19.31 -11.50
N ASP A 143 -6.71 -18.39 -12.22
CA ASP A 143 -6.99 -18.54 -13.65
C ASP A 143 -5.73 -18.36 -14.51
N LEU A 144 -4.87 -17.40 -14.16
CA LEU A 144 -3.63 -17.12 -14.89
C LEU A 144 -2.55 -18.18 -14.67
N TYR A 145 -2.53 -18.81 -13.50
CA TYR A 145 -1.50 -19.75 -13.06
C TYR A 145 -2.11 -21.05 -12.52
N PRO A 146 -2.80 -21.83 -13.38
CA PRO A 146 -3.53 -23.03 -12.96
C PRO A 146 -2.63 -24.16 -12.43
N GLU A 147 -1.31 -24.08 -12.65
CA GLU A 147 -0.32 -25.02 -12.15
C GLU A 147 0.03 -24.81 -10.66
N PHE A 148 -0.34 -23.66 -10.08
CA PHE A 148 -0.12 -23.36 -8.67
C PHE A 148 -1.37 -23.66 -7.82
N PRO A 149 -1.20 -24.04 -6.55
CA PRO A 149 -2.31 -24.38 -5.65
C PRO A 149 -3.05 -23.14 -5.10
N VAL A 150 -3.34 -22.14 -5.94
CA VAL A 150 -4.07 -20.94 -5.52
C VAL A 150 -5.52 -21.30 -5.16
N HIS A 151 -6.01 -20.80 -4.03
CA HIS A 151 -7.40 -21.00 -3.60
C HIS A 151 -8.38 -20.35 -4.59
N ARG A 152 -9.51 -21.02 -4.83
CA ARG A 152 -10.58 -20.58 -5.73
C ARG A 152 -11.85 -20.28 -4.96
#